data_AF-A0AAV5ZIV0-F1
#
_entry.id   AF-A0AAV5ZIV0-F1
#
_cell.length_a   1.000
_cell.length_b   1.000
_cell.length_c   1.000
_cell.angle_alpha   90.00
_cell.angle_beta   90.00
_cell.angle_gamma   90.00
#
_symmetry.space_group_name_H-M   'P 1'
#
loop_
_entity.id
_entity.type
_entity.pdbx_description
1 polymer ?
#
loop_
_entity_poly.entity_id
_entity_poly.type
_entity_poly.pdbx_seq_one_letter_code
_entity_poly.pdbx_strand_id
1 'polypeptide(L)'
;MSETDRERLVACRACGNRVTRGARRCPACGTREPTADVPDRAEPAAPEAPPAAPREAPFVSARPPAGESLFTPPPAGGVAGGSSSRAPRRQAALRRRRAFLVVLSLVLALTAAGVAALYVSAPVDAPPLPRRPEAAAPAPDVTPAPASPGAAEPSRSRGRSDWLFFFKPGDWVTRMTDDALLGVVVRVEKSHTFTDGSHGPAYTVQSMEGEERIVDADELERTARVR
;
A
#
# COMPACT_ATOMS: atom_id res chain seq x y z
N MET A 1 18.09 3.02 -14.78
CA MET A 1 18.36 2.80 -13.36
C MET A 1 19.57 1.88 -13.26
N SER A 2 20.65 2.36 -12.65
CA SER A 2 21.90 1.60 -12.46
C SER A 2 21.62 0.37 -11.58
N GLU A 3 22.36 -0.72 -11.76
CA GLU A 3 22.24 -1.94 -10.95
C GLU A 3 22.35 -1.64 -9.44
N THR A 4 23.15 -0.64 -9.09
CA THR A 4 23.34 -0.11 -7.73
C THR A 4 22.10 0.53 -7.11
N ASP A 5 21.14 0.99 -7.93
CA ASP A 5 19.86 1.55 -7.44
C ASP A 5 18.85 0.44 -7.10
N ARG A 6 18.91 -0.71 -7.79
CA ARG A 6 18.03 -1.86 -7.50
C ARG A 6 18.35 -2.48 -6.13
N GLU A 7 19.62 -2.47 -5.71
CA GLU A 7 20.05 -2.97 -4.40
C GLU A 7 19.66 -2.09 -3.21
N ARG A 8 19.20 -0.86 -3.45
CA ARG A 8 18.76 0.07 -2.39
C ARG A 8 17.25 0.09 -2.18
N LEU A 9 16.50 -0.85 -2.72
CA LEU A 9 15.06 -0.92 -2.52
C LEU A 9 14.71 -1.85 -1.35
N VAL A 10 13.85 -1.37 -0.45
CA VAL A 10 13.24 -2.14 0.65
C VAL A 10 11.74 -2.25 0.43
N ALA A 11 11.13 -3.36 0.87
CA ALA A 11 9.69 -3.56 0.72
C ALA A 11 8.90 -2.85 1.84
N CYS A 12 7.90 -2.07 1.45
CA CYS A 12 7.03 -1.38 2.39
C CYS A 12 6.25 -2.37 3.24
N ARG A 13 6.38 -2.28 4.57
CA ARG A 13 5.67 -3.20 5.49
C ARG A 13 4.14 -3.09 5.43
N ALA A 14 3.60 -1.97 4.96
CA ALA A 14 2.15 -1.75 4.92
C ALA A 14 1.47 -2.32 3.68
N CYS A 15 2.11 -2.21 2.51
CA CYS A 15 1.50 -2.61 1.23
C CYS A 15 2.40 -3.46 0.32
N GLY A 16 3.60 -3.80 0.76
CA GLY A 16 4.56 -4.60 0.00
C GLY A 16 5.31 -3.85 -1.11
N ASN A 17 4.97 -2.60 -1.41
CA ASN A 17 5.60 -1.86 -2.51
C ASN A 17 7.09 -1.57 -2.25
N ARG A 18 7.94 -1.67 -3.27
CA ARG A 18 9.38 -1.41 -3.16
C ARG A 18 9.66 0.10 -3.10
N VAL A 19 10.40 0.53 -2.08
CA VAL A 19 10.75 1.94 -1.84
C VAL A 19 12.25 2.10 -1.62
N THR A 20 12.81 3.27 -1.94
CA THR A 20 14.23 3.54 -1.72
C THR A 20 14.54 3.56 -0.22
N ARG A 21 15.66 2.93 0.17
CA ARG A 21 16.19 2.88 1.54
C ARG A 21 16.60 4.31 1.96
N GLY A 22 15.63 5.06 2.48
CA GLY A 22 15.74 6.50 2.76
C GLY A 22 14.46 7.30 2.48
N ALA A 23 13.47 6.73 1.81
CA ALA A 23 12.17 7.35 1.60
C ALA A 23 11.45 7.57 2.94
N ARG A 24 11.02 8.80 3.23
CA ARG A 24 10.28 9.12 4.46
C ARG A 24 8.84 8.60 4.47
N ARG A 25 8.28 8.28 3.29
CA ARG A 25 6.92 7.75 3.10
C ARG A 25 6.90 6.85 1.88
N CYS A 26 6.06 5.82 1.94
CA CYS A 26 5.77 5.00 0.76
C CYS A 26 4.94 5.81 -0.25
N PRO A 27 5.35 5.89 -1.53
CA PRO A 27 4.59 6.62 -2.55
C PRO A 27 3.27 5.93 -2.91
N ALA A 28 3.13 4.62 -2.67
CA ALA A 28 1.90 3.89 -2.99
C ALA A 28 0.80 4.06 -1.93
N CYS A 29 1.13 3.92 -0.65
CA CYS A 29 0.13 3.93 0.43
C CYS A 29 0.21 5.17 1.33
N GLY A 30 1.23 6.02 1.18
CA GLY A 30 1.43 7.21 2.01
C GLY A 30 1.89 6.94 3.44
N THR A 31 1.98 5.67 3.84
CA THR A 31 2.41 5.26 5.17
C THR A 31 3.86 5.65 5.40
N ARG A 32 4.13 6.24 6.56
CA ARG A 32 5.49 6.57 7.00
C ARG A 32 6.16 5.24 7.34
N GLU A 33 7.23 4.89 6.63
CA GLU A 33 8.05 3.78 7.09
C GLU A 33 8.70 4.17 8.43
N PRO A 34 8.80 3.23 9.39
CA PRO A 34 9.70 3.42 10.51
C PRO A 34 11.09 3.63 9.90
N THR A 35 11.62 4.83 10.08
CA THR A 35 12.96 5.19 9.61
C THR A 35 13.89 4.18 10.24
N ALA A 36 14.50 3.30 9.44
CA ALA A 36 15.46 2.34 9.94
C ALA A 36 16.53 3.14 10.71
N ASP A 37 16.49 2.93 12.02
CA ASP A 37 17.50 3.26 13.02
C ASP A 37 18.14 4.65 12.91
N VAL A 38 17.72 5.53 13.82
CA VAL A 38 18.72 6.18 14.68
C VAL A 38 19.61 5.03 15.15
N PRO A 39 20.90 4.97 14.78
CA PRO A 39 21.76 3.88 15.21
C PRO A 39 21.60 3.79 16.72
N ASP A 40 21.10 2.64 17.15
CA ASP A 40 20.97 2.33 18.56
C ASP A 40 22.32 2.67 19.17
N ARG A 41 22.26 3.59 20.12
CA ARG A 41 23.40 4.17 20.79
C ARG A 41 24.26 2.99 21.20
N ALA A 42 25.43 2.87 20.56
CA ALA A 42 26.42 1.85 20.81
C ALA A 42 26.34 1.42 22.27
N GLU A 43 25.79 0.23 22.50
CA GLU A 43 25.92 -0.46 23.76
C GLU A 43 27.43 -0.44 24.03
N PRO A 44 27.91 0.29 25.06
CA PRO A 44 29.33 0.36 25.32
C PRO A 44 29.78 -1.06 25.51
N ALA A 45 30.74 -1.48 24.68
CA ALA A 45 31.37 -2.78 24.73
C ALA A 45 31.55 -3.19 26.19
N ALA A 46 30.87 -4.28 26.56
CA ALA A 46 31.19 -4.96 27.80
C ALA A 46 32.71 -5.18 27.79
N PRO A 47 33.44 -4.70 28.81
CA PRO A 47 34.88 -4.88 28.85
C PRO A 47 35.18 -6.36 28.73
N GLU A 48 36.07 -6.69 27.79
CA GLU A 48 36.69 -8.01 27.64
C GLU A 48 36.97 -8.60 29.01
N ALA A 49 36.30 -9.71 29.31
CA ALA A 49 36.60 -10.49 30.48
C ALA A 49 38.06 -10.97 30.36
N PRO A 50 38.94 -10.66 31.32
CA PRO A 50 40.31 -11.16 31.31
C PRO A 50 40.31 -12.69 31.41
N PRO A 51 41.32 -13.37 30.84
CA PRO A 51 41.41 -14.82 30.88
C PRO A 51 41.44 -15.33 32.32
N ALA A 52 40.65 -16.37 32.57
CA ALA A 52 40.45 -16.99 33.86
C ALA A 52 41.79 -17.37 34.53
N ALA A 53 42.09 -16.70 35.65
CA ALA A 53 43.11 -17.14 36.58
C ALA A 53 42.59 -18.33 37.42
N PRO A 54 43.48 -19.21 37.91
CA PRO A 54 43.10 -20.37 38.70
C PRO A 54 42.45 -19.95 40.03
N ARG A 55 41.36 -20.61 40.38
CA ARG A 55 40.69 -20.48 41.68
C ARG A 55 41.60 -20.97 42.81
N GLU A 56 42.04 -20.06 43.66
CA GLU A 56 42.37 -20.34 45.05
C GLU A 56 41.38 -19.59 45.96
N ALA A 57 40.66 -20.34 46.79
CA ALA A 57 40.14 -19.87 48.07
C ALA A 57 41.21 -20.20 49.15
N PRO A 58 41.16 -19.71 50.40
CA PRO A 58 40.09 -18.97 51.10
C PRO A 58 40.61 -17.75 51.91
N PHE A 59 39.73 -17.07 52.66
CA PHE A 59 39.87 -16.57 54.05
C PHE A 59 39.25 -15.18 54.34
N VAL A 60 38.11 -15.22 55.05
CA VAL A 60 37.76 -14.55 56.34
C VAL A 60 37.90 -13.02 56.55
N SER A 61 36.89 -12.50 57.28
CA SER A 61 36.79 -11.24 58.06
C SER A 61 36.33 -9.98 57.32
N ALA A 62 35.41 -9.15 57.83
CA ALA A 62 34.64 -9.12 59.08
C ALA A 62 33.43 -8.16 58.91
N ARG A 63 32.43 -8.32 59.78
CA ARG A 63 31.25 -7.46 60.00
C ARG A 63 31.52 -6.59 61.27
N PRO A 64 30.61 -5.68 61.69
CA PRO A 64 30.21 -4.31 61.27
C PRO A 64 30.78 -3.24 62.27
N PRO A 65 30.22 -2.03 62.57
CA PRO A 65 28.85 -1.71 63.04
C PRO A 65 28.22 -0.39 62.52
N ALA A 66 26.96 -0.19 62.91
CA ALA A 66 26.18 1.03 62.78
C ALA A 66 26.65 2.17 63.72
N GLY A 67 26.35 3.41 63.32
CA GLY A 67 26.36 4.63 64.15
C GLY A 67 25.78 5.77 63.32
N GLU A 68 24.54 6.21 63.56
CA GLU A 68 24.19 7.35 64.43
C GLU A 68 24.95 8.66 64.13
N SER A 69 24.27 9.60 63.48
CA SER A 69 24.43 11.05 63.66
C SER A 69 23.27 11.75 62.94
N LEU A 70 22.28 12.25 63.69
CA LEU A 70 22.20 13.61 64.25
C LEU A 70 21.71 14.66 63.24
N PHE A 71 20.41 14.85 63.33
CA PHE A 71 19.65 16.09 63.19
C PHE A 71 20.49 17.39 63.32
N THR A 72 20.45 18.25 62.30
CA THR A 72 20.62 19.72 62.46
C THR A 72 19.93 20.44 61.29
N PRO A 73 18.84 21.20 61.52
CA PRO A 73 18.29 22.12 60.51
C PRO A 73 18.88 23.53 60.67
N PRO A 74 19.18 24.23 59.55
CA PRO A 74 19.04 25.69 59.55
C PRO A 74 18.59 26.26 58.17
N PRO A 75 18.37 27.58 58.04
CA PRO A 75 17.32 28.35 58.68
C PRO A 75 16.36 28.95 57.64
N ALA A 76 15.22 29.45 58.13
CA ALA A 76 14.30 30.29 57.38
C ALA A 76 15.02 31.53 56.83
N GLY A 77 15.06 31.66 55.50
CA GLY A 77 15.56 32.84 54.79
C GLY A 77 14.75 33.05 53.53
N GLY A 78 13.74 33.91 53.60
CA GLY A 78 12.87 34.25 52.48
C GLY A 78 13.60 35.04 51.40
N VAL A 79 13.28 34.75 50.14
CA VAL A 79 13.43 35.68 49.02
C VAL A 79 12.31 35.42 48.03
N ALA A 80 11.36 36.34 48.07
CA ALA A 80 10.62 36.94 46.97
C ALA A 80 10.71 36.31 45.58
N GLY A 81 9.53 36.17 44.96
CA GLY A 81 9.32 36.64 43.60
C GLY A 81 9.57 35.62 42.50
N GLY A 82 8.56 34.79 42.23
CA GLY A 82 8.55 33.95 41.04
C GLY A 82 7.12 33.61 40.64
N SER A 83 6.31 34.63 40.34
CA SER A 83 5.00 34.46 39.71
C SER A 83 5.16 33.59 38.47
N SER A 84 4.67 32.36 38.58
CA SER A 84 4.76 31.29 37.60
C SER A 84 3.79 31.58 36.44
N SER A 85 4.18 32.51 35.57
CA SER A 85 3.48 32.86 34.33
C SER A 85 3.79 31.83 33.24
N ARG A 86 3.44 30.56 33.46
CA ARG A 86 3.77 29.47 32.51
C ARG A 86 2.57 28.61 32.11
N ALA A 87 1.46 29.20 31.68
CA ALA A 87 0.49 28.46 30.86
C ALA A 87 -0.52 29.39 30.12
N PRO A 88 -0.24 29.77 28.85
CA PRO A 88 -1.35 29.85 27.90
C PRO A 88 -1.11 29.12 26.56
N ARG A 89 0.12 28.66 26.28
CA ARG A 89 0.45 28.10 24.95
C ARG A 89 -0.20 26.74 24.64
N ARG A 90 -0.58 25.94 25.63
CA ARG A 90 -1.18 24.60 25.38
C ARG A 90 -2.67 24.67 24.99
N GLN A 91 -3.38 25.74 25.33
CA GLN A 91 -4.83 25.84 25.05
C GLN A 91 -5.12 26.26 23.59
N ALA A 92 -4.23 26.99 22.94
CA ALA A 92 -4.39 27.40 21.54
C ALA A 92 -4.32 26.21 20.56
N ALA A 93 -3.51 25.19 20.87
CA ALA A 93 -3.34 24.01 20.01
C ALA A 93 -4.59 23.12 19.98
N LEU A 94 -5.31 22.99 21.10
CA LEU A 94 -6.52 22.16 21.18
C LEU A 94 -7.71 22.80 20.45
N ARG A 95 -7.84 24.14 20.49
CA ARG A 95 -8.90 24.85 19.75
C ARG A 95 -8.74 24.71 18.23
N ARG A 96 -7.50 24.80 17.72
CA ARG A 96 -7.22 24.58 16.29
C ARG A 96 -7.55 23.15 15.84
N ARG A 97 -7.26 22.14 16.68
CA ARG A 97 -7.62 20.74 16.38
C ARG A 97 -9.13 20.54 16.32
N ARG A 98 -9.88 21.11 17.26
CA ARG A 98 -11.36 21.03 17.26
C ARG A 98 -11.96 21.71 16.03
N ALA A 99 -11.50 22.92 15.69
CA ALA A 99 -11.97 23.61 14.48
C ALA A 99 -11.69 22.81 13.20
N PHE A 100 -10.50 22.21 13.10
CA PHE A 100 -10.14 21.37 11.96
C PHE A 100 -11.03 20.12 11.84
N LEU A 101 -11.33 19.45 12.97
CA LEU A 101 -12.23 18.29 12.97
C LEU A 101 -13.66 18.66 12.55
N VAL A 102 -14.17 19.82 13.00
CA VAL A 102 -15.50 20.31 12.58
C VAL A 102 -15.53 20.57 11.07
N VAL A 103 -14.52 21.28 10.54
CA VAL A 103 -14.43 21.56 9.08
C VAL A 103 -14.31 20.26 8.29
N LEU A 104 -13.47 19.31 8.73
CA LEU A 104 -13.31 18.02 8.07
C LEU A 104 -14.62 17.23 8.07
N SER A 105 -15.35 17.22 9.19
CA SER A 105 -16.65 16.53 9.29
C SER A 105 -17.71 17.15 8.35
N LEU A 106 -17.72 18.48 8.21
CA LEU A 106 -18.62 19.18 7.30
C LEU A 106 -18.31 18.84 5.83
N VAL A 107 -17.03 18.83 5.46
CA VAL A 107 -16.59 18.47 4.10
C VAL A 107 -17.00 17.02 3.78
N LEU A 108 -16.77 16.08 4.70
CA LEU A 108 -17.17 14.68 4.51
C LEU A 108 -18.69 14.53 4.35
N ALA A 109 -19.48 15.25 5.15
CA ALA A 109 -20.94 15.24 5.04
C ALA A 109 -21.40 15.79 3.67
N LEU A 110 -20.80 16.88 3.20
CA LEU A 110 -21.12 17.47 1.90
C LEU A 110 -20.72 16.55 0.73
N THR A 111 -19.55 15.89 0.80
CA THR A 111 -19.15 14.94 -0.23
C THR A 111 -20.05 13.72 -0.27
N ALA A 112 -20.45 13.18 0.89
CA ALA A 112 -21.37 12.05 0.96
C ALA A 112 -22.75 12.40 0.37
N ALA A 113 -23.27 13.59 0.69
CA ALA A 113 -24.53 14.07 0.13
C ALA A 113 -24.46 14.28 -1.39
N GLY A 114 -23.36 14.81 -1.91
CA GLY A 114 -23.14 14.97 -3.35
C GLY A 114 -23.09 13.64 -4.11
N VAL A 115 -22.40 12.64 -3.54
CA VAL A 115 -22.35 11.28 -4.14
C VAL A 115 -23.73 10.64 -4.12
N ALA A 116 -24.49 10.76 -3.02
CA ALA A 116 -25.85 10.22 -2.94
C ALA A 116 -26.78 10.85 -3.98
N ALA A 117 -26.69 12.17 -4.19
CA ALA A 117 -27.48 12.86 -5.21
C ALA A 117 -27.17 12.37 -6.63
N LEU A 118 -25.90 12.07 -6.94
CA LEU A 118 -25.50 11.50 -8.23
C LEU A 118 -26.05 10.08 -8.43
N TYR A 119 -26.06 9.25 -7.38
CA TYR A 119 -26.60 7.89 -7.48
C TYR A 119 -28.12 7.85 -7.68
N VAL A 120 -28.88 8.76 -7.05
CA VAL A 120 -30.34 8.81 -7.21
C VAL A 120 -30.75 9.36 -8.58
N SER A 121 -29.92 10.21 -9.18
CA SER A 121 -30.26 10.88 -10.44
C SER A 121 -29.83 10.12 -11.70
N ALA A 122 -29.17 8.97 -11.56
CA ALA A 122 -28.75 8.18 -12.71
C ALA A 122 -29.97 7.48 -13.34
N PRO A 123 -30.38 7.83 -14.58
CA PRO A 123 -31.45 7.12 -15.27
C PRO A 123 -31.00 5.68 -15.52
N VAL A 124 -31.86 4.72 -15.17
CA VAL A 124 -31.68 3.31 -15.50
C VAL A 124 -31.92 3.16 -17.00
N ASP A 125 -30.85 3.21 -17.78
CA ASP A 125 -30.91 2.89 -19.21
C ASP A 125 -31.31 1.41 -19.36
N ALA A 126 -32.50 1.19 -19.92
CA ALA A 126 -33.00 -0.13 -20.24
C ALA A 126 -32.08 -0.78 -21.29
N PRO A 127 -31.57 -2.01 -21.06
CA PRO A 127 -30.66 -2.66 -21.99
C PRO A 127 -31.35 -2.89 -23.35
N PRO A 128 -30.68 -2.60 -24.47
CA PRO A 128 -31.23 -2.85 -25.79
C PRO A 128 -31.44 -4.35 -25.99
N LEU A 129 -32.65 -4.72 -26.42
CA LEU A 129 -33.00 -6.11 -26.70
C LEU A 129 -32.10 -6.68 -27.81
N PRO A 130 -31.55 -7.89 -27.64
CA PRO A 130 -30.72 -8.53 -28.66
C PRO A 130 -31.56 -8.84 -29.91
N ARG A 131 -31.14 -8.31 -31.07
CA ARG A 131 -31.66 -8.74 -32.38
C ARG A 131 -31.30 -10.20 -32.59
N ARG A 132 -32.33 -11.05 -32.67
CA ARG A 132 -32.26 -12.45 -33.08
C ARG A 132 -31.77 -12.52 -34.54
N PRO A 133 -30.61 -13.14 -34.83
CA PRO A 133 -30.20 -13.39 -36.21
C PRO A 133 -31.20 -14.34 -36.87
N GLU A 134 -31.74 -13.92 -37.99
CA GLU A 134 -32.62 -14.70 -38.85
C GLU A 134 -31.83 -15.87 -39.44
N ALA A 135 -32.37 -17.08 -39.25
CA ALA A 135 -31.77 -18.32 -39.69
C ALA A 135 -31.75 -18.39 -41.23
N ALA A 136 -30.56 -18.36 -41.82
CA ALA A 136 -30.35 -18.75 -43.21
C ALA A 136 -30.15 -20.28 -43.30
N ALA A 137 -30.83 -20.87 -44.28
CA ALA A 137 -30.96 -22.30 -44.58
C ALA A 137 -29.63 -23.02 -44.93
N PRO A 138 -29.58 -24.36 -44.88
CA PRO A 138 -28.36 -25.14 -45.08
C PRO A 138 -28.08 -25.39 -46.57
N ALA A 139 -26.81 -25.30 -46.97
CA ALA A 139 -26.30 -25.75 -48.27
C ALA A 139 -24.94 -26.47 -48.09
N PRO A 140 -24.56 -27.36 -49.01
CA PRO A 140 -23.87 -28.62 -48.71
C PRO A 140 -22.34 -28.56 -48.74
N ASP A 141 -21.75 -29.62 -48.17
CA ASP A 141 -20.36 -30.09 -48.20
C ASP A 141 -19.36 -29.22 -48.99
N VAL A 142 -18.56 -28.46 -48.24
CA VAL A 142 -17.30 -27.89 -48.71
C VAL A 142 -16.18 -28.41 -47.80
N THR A 143 -15.29 -29.16 -48.43
CA THR A 143 -13.95 -29.61 -48.05
C THR A 143 -13.31 -28.81 -46.89
N PRO A 144 -12.78 -29.45 -45.83
CA PRO A 144 -12.14 -28.74 -44.72
C PRO A 144 -10.85 -28.06 -45.18
N ALA A 145 -10.93 -26.74 -45.33
CA ALA A 145 -9.77 -25.87 -45.49
C ALA A 145 -8.94 -25.85 -44.18
N PRO A 146 -7.60 -25.77 -44.25
CA PRO A 146 -6.76 -25.70 -43.06
C PRO A 146 -7.11 -24.46 -42.23
N ALA A 147 -7.39 -24.66 -40.94
CA ALA A 147 -7.75 -23.63 -39.99
C ALA A 147 -6.79 -22.43 -40.06
N SER A 148 -7.26 -21.30 -40.60
CA SER A 148 -6.55 -20.04 -40.50
C SER A 148 -6.39 -19.67 -39.02
N PRO A 149 -5.23 -19.16 -38.58
CA PRO A 149 -5.05 -18.74 -37.20
C PRO A 149 -5.95 -17.54 -36.92
N GLY A 150 -6.92 -17.73 -36.02
CA GLY A 150 -7.46 -16.70 -35.13
C GLY A 150 -8.06 -15.46 -35.80
N ALA A 151 -9.28 -15.57 -36.32
CA ALA A 151 -10.18 -14.43 -36.19
C ALA A 151 -10.34 -14.19 -34.68
N ALA A 152 -9.76 -13.10 -34.16
CA ALA A 152 -9.87 -12.73 -32.76
C ALA A 152 -11.35 -12.70 -32.39
N GLU A 153 -11.77 -13.60 -31.49
CA GLU A 153 -13.15 -13.60 -31.03
C GLU A 153 -13.47 -12.21 -30.46
N PRO A 154 -14.65 -11.65 -30.78
CA PRO A 154 -15.03 -10.34 -30.31
C PRO A 154 -15.02 -10.32 -28.78
N SER A 155 -14.32 -9.33 -28.22
CA SER A 155 -14.23 -9.14 -26.77
C SER A 155 -15.61 -8.84 -26.18
N ARG A 156 -15.99 -9.60 -25.15
CA ARG A 156 -17.27 -9.44 -24.44
C ARG A 156 -17.26 -8.26 -23.46
N SER A 157 -16.08 -7.71 -23.18
CA SER A 157 -15.92 -6.61 -22.23
C SER A 157 -16.19 -5.24 -22.86
N ARG A 158 -16.02 -5.12 -24.17
CA ARG A 158 -16.24 -3.86 -24.90
C ARG A 158 -17.68 -3.39 -24.75
N GLY A 159 -17.84 -2.09 -24.47
CA GLY A 159 -19.12 -1.43 -24.24
C GLY A 159 -19.76 -1.70 -22.88
N ARG A 160 -19.12 -2.46 -21.98
CA ARG A 160 -19.64 -2.73 -20.63
C ARG A 160 -18.95 -1.89 -19.57
N SER A 161 -19.73 -1.32 -18.65
CA SER A 161 -19.24 -0.56 -17.49
C SER A 161 -19.34 -1.34 -16.17
N ASP A 162 -20.09 -2.43 -16.16
CA ASP A 162 -20.42 -3.28 -15.01
C ASP A 162 -19.53 -4.53 -14.88
N TRP A 163 -18.34 -4.51 -15.50
CA TRP A 163 -17.46 -5.67 -15.54
C TRP A 163 -16.94 -6.08 -14.16
N LEU A 164 -17.00 -7.38 -13.88
CA LEU A 164 -16.49 -7.98 -12.66
C LEU A 164 -15.05 -8.44 -12.88
N PHE A 165 -14.09 -7.65 -12.39
CA PHE A 165 -12.67 -7.95 -12.52
C PHE A 165 -12.26 -9.15 -11.66
N PHE A 166 -11.75 -10.20 -12.31
CA PHE A 166 -11.20 -11.37 -11.65
C PHE A 166 -9.85 -11.09 -10.99
N PHE A 167 -8.93 -10.43 -11.70
CA PHE A 167 -7.61 -10.10 -11.16
C PHE A 167 -7.63 -8.81 -10.34
N LYS A 168 -6.78 -8.75 -9.31
CA LYS A 168 -6.59 -7.59 -8.45
C LYS A 168 -5.21 -6.97 -8.66
N PRO A 169 -5.05 -5.65 -8.41
CA PRO A 169 -3.73 -5.04 -8.39
C PRO A 169 -2.80 -5.76 -7.40
N GLY A 170 -1.63 -6.18 -7.88
CA GLY A 170 -0.66 -7.01 -7.15
C GLY A 170 -0.64 -8.47 -7.59
N ASP A 171 -1.63 -8.95 -8.32
CA ASP A 171 -1.66 -10.34 -8.81
C ASP A 171 -0.61 -10.55 -9.90
N TRP A 172 0.18 -11.62 -9.75
CA TRP A 172 1.09 -12.10 -10.78
C TRP A 172 0.34 -12.99 -11.75
N VAL A 173 0.34 -12.61 -13.03
CA VAL A 173 -0.42 -13.31 -14.07
C VAL A 173 0.53 -14.06 -15.02
N THR A 174 0.20 -15.31 -15.31
CA THR A 174 0.84 -16.13 -16.35
C THR A 174 -0.15 -16.46 -17.45
N ARG A 175 0.34 -16.63 -18.67
CA ARG A 175 -0.48 -17.06 -19.81
C ARG A 175 -0.88 -18.53 -19.62
N MET A 176 -2.15 -18.85 -19.80
CA MET A 176 -2.69 -20.19 -19.59
C MET A 176 -2.12 -21.23 -20.58
N THR A 177 -1.82 -20.82 -21.81
CA THR A 177 -1.41 -21.75 -22.89
C THR A 177 -0.02 -22.36 -22.67
N ASP A 178 0.93 -21.57 -22.16
CA ASP A 178 2.36 -21.90 -22.10
C ASP A 178 3.01 -21.59 -20.75
N ASP A 179 2.23 -21.14 -19.75
CA ASP A 179 2.71 -20.68 -18.44
C ASP A 179 3.72 -19.53 -18.48
N ALA A 180 3.83 -18.83 -19.62
CA ALA A 180 4.72 -17.68 -19.74
C ALA A 180 4.29 -16.56 -18.79
N LEU A 181 5.24 -16.02 -18.01
CA LEU A 181 4.97 -14.91 -17.09
C LEU A 181 4.64 -13.65 -17.88
N LEU A 182 3.42 -13.15 -17.70
CA LEU A 182 2.95 -11.94 -18.37
C LEU A 182 3.33 -10.67 -17.59
N GLY A 183 3.36 -10.74 -16.26
CA GLY A 183 3.70 -9.62 -15.38
C GLY A 183 2.84 -9.55 -14.13
N VAL A 184 2.79 -8.37 -13.53
CA VAL A 184 1.93 -8.04 -12.38
C VAL A 184 0.84 -7.07 -12.80
N VAL A 185 -0.39 -7.28 -12.34
CA VAL A 185 -1.48 -6.32 -12.53
C VAL A 185 -1.18 -5.11 -11.65
N VAL A 186 -0.94 -3.93 -12.25
CA VAL A 186 -0.63 -2.70 -11.49
C VAL A 186 -1.86 -1.81 -11.34
N ARG A 187 -2.83 -1.93 -12.25
CA ARG A 187 -4.03 -1.09 -12.28
C ARG A 187 -5.18 -1.81 -12.96
N VAL A 188 -6.39 -1.45 -12.53
CA VAL A 188 -7.65 -1.89 -13.10
C VAL A 188 -8.47 -0.65 -13.46
N GLU A 189 -8.90 -0.55 -14.72
CA GLU A 189 -9.67 0.58 -15.23
C GLU A 189 -11.06 0.10 -15.67
N LYS A 190 -12.11 0.70 -15.10
CA LYS A 190 -13.50 0.36 -15.46
C LYS A 190 -13.89 0.78 -16.86
N SER A 191 -13.25 1.83 -17.38
CA SER A 191 -13.54 2.40 -18.69
C SER A 191 -12.23 2.96 -19.26
N HIS A 192 -11.71 2.27 -20.26
CA HIS A 192 -10.54 2.63 -21.03
C HIS A 192 -10.93 2.83 -22.50
N THR A 193 -10.33 3.81 -23.17
CA THR A 193 -10.51 4.04 -24.61
C THR A 193 -9.36 3.41 -25.34
N PHE A 194 -9.63 2.35 -26.09
CA PHE A 194 -8.62 1.62 -26.82
C PHE A 194 -8.30 2.28 -28.17
N THR A 195 -7.23 1.84 -28.82
CA THR A 195 -6.72 2.43 -30.07
C THR A 195 -7.67 2.29 -31.26
N ASP A 196 -8.55 1.28 -31.22
CA ASP A 196 -9.63 1.07 -32.17
C ASP A 196 -10.85 1.98 -31.91
N GLY A 197 -10.77 2.86 -30.90
CA GLY A 197 -11.82 3.80 -30.52
C GLY A 197 -12.95 3.18 -29.69
N SER A 198 -12.92 1.88 -29.47
CA SER A 198 -13.89 1.23 -28.60
C SER A 198 -13.55 1.48 -27.12
N HIS A 199 -14.57 1.38 -26.27
CA HIS A 199 -14.44 1.62 -24.83
C HIS A 199 -14.74 0.34 -24.06
N GLY A 200 -14.04 0.11 -22.95
CA GLY A 200 -14.30 -1.06 -22.11
C GLY A 200 -13.37 -1.13 -20.90
N PRO A 201 -13.60 -2.11 -20.02
CA PRO A 201 -12.75 -2.37 -18.87
C PRO A 201 -11.39 -2.90 -19.33
N ALA A 202 -10.32 -2.49 -18.65
CA ALA A 202 -8.95 -2.85 -18.99
C ALA A 202 -8.10 -3.12 -17.75
N TYR A 203 -7.08 -3.95 -17.93
CA TYR A 203 -5.99 -4.15 -16.98
C TYR A 203 -4.73 -3.45 -17.48
N THR A 204 -4.00 -2.81 -16.59
CA THR A 204 -2.60 -2.44 -16.84
C THR A 204 -1.72 -3.50 -16.21
N VAL A 205 -0.94 -4.20 -17.03
CA VAL A 205 -0.01 -5.23 -16.60
C VAL A 205 1.40 -4.70 -16.80
N GLN A 206 2.23 -4.76 -15.76
CA GLN A 206 3.65 -4.41 -15.84
C GLN A 206 4.48 -5.69 -16.00
N SER A 207 5.26 -5.76 -17.07
CA SER A 207 6.19 -6.87 -17.32
C SER A 207 7.37 -6.85 -16.33
N MET A 208 8.14 -7.94 -16.29
CA MET A 208 9.37 -8.01 -15.48
C MET A 208 10.43 -6.97 -15.91
N GLU A 209 10.36 -6.51 -17.15
CA GLU A 209 11.24 -5.49 -17.72
C GLU A 209 10.80 -4.07 -17.32
N GLY A 210 9.62 -3.95 -16.69
CA GLY A 210 9.03 -2.68 -16.27
C GLY A 210 8.16 -2.02 -17.33
N GLU A 211 7.96 -2.68 -18.48
CA GLU A 211 7.06 -2.20 -19.53
C GLU A 211 5.60 -2.36 -19.09
N GLU A 212 4.83 -1.28 -19.18
CA GLU A 212 3.40 -1.30 -18.91
C GLU A 212 2.62 -1.53 -20.20
N ARG A 213 1.74 -2.53 -20.19
CA ARG A 213 0.82 -2.81 -21.30
C ARG A 213 -0.62 -2.75 -20.81
N ILE A 214 -1.49 -2.18 -21.64
CA ILE A 214 -2.92 -2.13 -21.39
C ILE A 214 -3.56 -3.29 -22.15
N VAL A 215 -4.32 -4.12 -21.45
CA VAL A 215 -4.95 -5.33 -21.99
C VAL A 215 -6.44 -5.28 -21.70
N ASP A 216 -7.24 -5.70 -22.67
CA ASP A 216 -8.67 -5.87 -22.51
C ASP A 216 -9.00 -6.85 -21.36
N ALA A 217 -10.03 -6.56 -20.57
CA ALA A 217 -10.36 -7.40 -19.42
C ALA A 217 -10.77 -8.83 -19.81
N ASP A 218 -11.61 -9.02 -20.84
CA ASP A 218 -12.03 -10.34 -21.32
C ASP A 218 -10.85 -11.09 -21.94
N GLU A 219 -9.98 -10.39 -22.70
CA GLU A 219 -8.77 -10.99 -23.26
C GLU A 219 -7.86 -11.54 -22.17
N LEU A 220 -7.55 -10.74 -21.14
CA LEU A 220 -6.66 -11.19 -20.07
C LEU A 220 -7.30 -12.30 -19.24
N GLU A 221 -8.60 -12.21 -18.91
CA GLU A 221 -9.30 -13.22 -18.10
C GLU A 221 -9.45 -14.56 -18.82
N ARG A 222 -9.51 -14.55 -20.15
CA ARG A 222 -9.55 -15.78 -20.95
C ARG A 222 -8.19 -16.43 -21.15
N THR A 223 -7.12 -15.63 -21.15
CA THR A 223 -5.79 -16.08 -21.56
C THR A 223 -4.80 -16.16 -20.41
N ALA A 224 -5.14 -15.68 -19.21
CA ALA A 224 -4.23 -15.64 -18.07
C ALA A 224 -4.81 -16.29 -16.80
N ARG A 225 -3.93 -16.75 -15.91
CA ARG A 225 -4.26 -17.20 -14.55
C ARG A 225 -3.32 -16.56 -13.53
N VAL A 226 -3.75 -16.54 -12.26
CA VAL A 226 -2.89 -16.13 -11.15
C VAL A 226 -1.85 -17.22 -10.90
N ARG A 227 -0.60 -16.82 -10.69
CA ARG A 227 0.53 -17.70 -10.37
C ARG A 227 0.61 -18.04 -8.90
#